data_AF-A0A8S3IF35-F1
#
_entry.id   AF-A0A8S3IF35-F1
#
_cell.length_a   1.000
_cell.length_b   1.000
_cell.length_c   1.000
_cell.angle_alpha   90.00
_cell.angle_beta   90.00
_cell.angle_gamma   90.00
#
_symmetry.space_group_name_H-M   'P 1'
#
loop_
_entity.id
_entity.type
_entity.pdbx_description
1 polymer ?
#
loop_
_entity_poly.entity_id
_entity_poly.type
_entity_poly.pdbx_seq_one_letter_code
_entity_poly.pdbx_strand_id
1 'polypeptide(L)'
;MGIDPEGERIKDHMRNIVPLLLDTVIAVEDKLRIIMLYILHKNGYCTTPPDTHGITEENLDKLLSHALIPTDKKTIISNMQHLNLQIIQDQSR
;
A
#
# COMPACT_ATOMS: atom_id res chain seq x y z
N MET A 1 -7.78 8.07 -9.75
CA MET A 1 -6.88 8.18 -8.59
C MET A 1 -5.44 8.20 -9.08
N GLY A 2 -4.59 9.05 -8.51
CA GLY A 2 -3.19 9.19 -8.95
C GLY A 2 -2.91 10.37 -9.88
N ILE A 3 -3.78 11.37 -9.85
CA ILE A 3 -3.64 12.66 -10.52
C ILE A 3 -3.62 13.72 -9.42
N ASP A 4 -2.74 14.70 -9.53
CA ASP A 4 -2.68 15.84 -8.63
C ASP A 4 -3.80 16.87 -8.95
N PRO A 5 -3.97 17.93 -8.14
CA PRO A 5 -4.98 18.96 -8.39
C PRO A 5 -4.86 19.64 -9.76
N GLU A 6 -3.67 19.65 -10.36
CA GLU A 6 -3.37 20.22 -11.68
C GLU A 6 -3.70 19.25 -12.83
N GLY A 7 -4.05 18.00 -12.52
CA GLY A 7 -4.39 16.97 -13.50
C GLY A 7 -3.18 16.17 -14.01
N GLU A 8 -2.01 16.34 -13.39
CA GLU A 8 -0.79 15.63 -13.75
C GLU A 8 -0.69 14.29 -13.01
N ARG A 9 -0.20 13.26 -13.71
CA ARG A 9 -0.01 11.94 -13.09
C ARG A 9 1.11 12.03 -12.05
N ILE A 10 0.82 11.55 -10.84
CA ILE A 10 1.81 11.45 -9.77
C ILE A 10 2.84 10.37 -10.17
N LYS A 11 4.12 10.73 -10.22
CA LYS A 11 5.20 9.83 -10.69
C LYS A 11 5.94 9.12 -9.55
N ASP A 12 6.20 9.83 -8.46
CA ASP A 12 6.97 9.32 -7.32
C ASP A 12 6.13 9.37 -6.04
N HIS A 13 5.30 8.34 -5.85
CA HIS A 13 4.43 8.26 -4.67
C HIS A 13 5.23 8.10 -3.37
N MET A 14 6.38 7.42 -3.42
CA MET A 14 7.18 7.12 -2.23
C MET A 14 7.79 8.38 -1.63
N ARG A 15 8.21 9.35 -2.46
CA ARG A 15 8.69 10.65 -1.99
C ARG A 15 7.70 11.38 -1.08
N ASN A 16 6.40 11.21 -1.32
CA ASN A 16 5.34 11.84 -0.53
C ASN A 16 4.89 10.95 0.64
N ILE A 17 4.85 9.63 0.46
CA ILE A 17 4.36 8.69 1.47
C ILE A 17 5.37 8.46 2.60
N VAL A 18 6.67 8.32 2.28
CA VAL A 18 7.70 7.97 3.27
C VAL A 18 7.77 8.96 4.43
N PRO A 19 7.77 10.30 4.22
CA PRO A 19 7.77 11.25 5.33
C PRO A 19 6.57 11.08 6.28
N LEU A 20 5.39 10.75 5.75
CA LEU A 20 4.17 10.55 6.54
C LEU A 20 4.22 9.26 7.36
N LEU A 21 4.87 8.21 6.84
CA LEU A 21 5.04 6.96 7.57
C LEU A 21 6.05 7.12 8.72
N LEU A 22 7.09 7.93 8.54
CA LEU A 22 8.12 8.19 9.55
C LEU A 22 7.67 9.17 10.64
N ASP A 23 6.63 9.98 10.38
CA ASP A 23 6.12 10.96 11.35
C ASP A 23 5.44 10.24 12.54
N THR A 24 5.93 10.51 13.75
CA THR A 24 5.41 9.90 14.99
C THR A 24 4.14 10.58 15.51
N VAL A 25 3.81 11.77 15.01
CA VAL A 25 2.59 12.49 15.37
C VAL A 25 1.37 11.89 14.66
N ILE A 26 1.58 11.27 13.50
CA ILE A 26 0.52 10.63 12.72
C ILE A 26 0.12 9.31 13.40
N ALA A 27 -1.19 9.15 13.62
CA ALA A 27 -1.74 7.95 14.23
C ALA A 27 -1.48 6.71 13.37
N VAL A 28 -1.31 5.56 14.02
CA VAL A 28 -1.05 4.28 13.36
C VAL A 28 -2.16 3.94 12.36
N GLU A 29 -3.41 4.26 12.68
CA GLU A 29 -4.59 4.07 11.85
C GLU A 29 -4.50 4.87 10.55
N ASP A 30 -3.93 6.09 10.58
CA ASP A 30 -3.77 6.93 9.40
C ASP A 30 -2.64 6.42 8.52
N LYS A 31 -1.54 5.96 9.12
CA LYS A 31 -0.46 5.29 8.38
C LYS A 31 -0.96 4.02 7.68
N LEU A 32 -1.79 3.22 8.35
CA LEU A 32 -2.45 2.05 7.74
C LEU A 32 -3.30 2.44 6.54
N ARG A 33 -4.15 3.46 6.67
CA ARG A 33 -4.99 3.96 5.55
C ARG A 33 -4.15 4.41 4.35
N ILE A 34 -3.03 5.12 4.60
CA ILE A 34 -2.11 5.54 3.54
C ILE A 34 -1.49 4.34 2.82
N ILE A 35 -1.01 3.34 3.57
CA ILE A 35 -0.44 2.10 2.99
C ILE A 35 -1.50 1.34 2.18
N MET A 36 -2.73 1.22 2.69
CA MET A 36 -3.84 0.57 1.97
C MET A 36 -4.13 1.28 0.65
N LEU A 37 -4.23 2.61 0.66
CA LEU A 37 -4.44 3.41 -0.55
C LEU A 37 -3.28 3.29 -1.54
N TYR A 38 -2.04 3.24 -1.05
CA TYR A 38 -0.86 3.03 -1.90
C TYR A 38 -0.90 1.67 -2.61
N ILE A 39 -1.22 0.59 -1.89
CA ILE A 39 -1.34 -0.75 -2.47
C ILE A 39 -2.45 -0.76 -3.54
N LEU A 40 -3.63 -0.21 -3.24
CA LEU A 40 -4.73 -0.11 -4.19
C LEU A 40 -4.38 0.74 -5.43
N HIS A 41 -3.60 1.79 -5.23
CA HIS A 41 -3.15 2.64 -6.34
C HIS A 41 -2.13 1.93 -7.23
N LYS A 42 -1.14 1.27 -6.62
CA LYS A 42 -0.09 0.50 -7.33
C LYS A 42 -0.68 -0.69 -8.07
N ASN A 43 -1.73 -1.30 -7.51
CA ASN A 43 -2.45 -2.44 -8.08
C ASN A 43 -3.66 -2.02 -8.93
N GLY A 44 -3.58 -0.83 -9.54
CA GLY A 44 -4.69 -0.15 -10.21
C GLY A 44 -5.61 -1.08 -11.00
N TYR A 45 -6.92 -0.82 -10.91
CA TYR A 45 -8.03 -1.54 -11.57
C TYR A 45 -7.58 -2.30 -12.82
N CYS A 46 -7.44 -3.61 -12.65
CA CYS A 46 -7.27 -4.68 -13.62
C CYS A 46 -7.57 -4.28 -15.08
N THR A 47 -6.52 -4.05 -15.87
CA THR A 47 -6.56 -4.17 -17.34
C THR A 47 -5.43 -5.03 -17.90
N THR A 48 -4.67 -5.69 -17.03
CA THR A 48 -3.51 -6.56 -17.34
C THR A 48 -3.60 -7.84 -16.50
N PRO A 49 -2.90 -8.93 -16.87
CA PRO A 49 -3.15 -10.27 -16.35
C PRO A 49 -3.21 -10.33 -14.80
N PRO A 50 -4.16 -11.10 -14.23
CA PRO A 50 -4.49 -11.10 -12.80
C PRO A 50 -3.34 -11.52 -11.86
N ASP A 51 -2.26 -12.05 -12.40
CA ASP A 51 -1.16 -12.73 -11.74
C ASP A 51 0.07 -11.84 -11.47
N THR A 52 0.11 -10.58 -11.96
CA THR A 52 1.30 -9.71 -11.83
C THR A 52 1.12 -8.49 -10.93
N HIS A 53 -0.04 -8.32 -10.30
CA HIS A 53 -0.37 -7.11 -9.54
C HIS A 53 -0.46 -7.42 -8.05
N GLY A 54 0.28 -6.68 -7.25
CA GLY A 54 0.40 -6.91 -5.81
C GLY A 54 1.68 -6.27 -5.25
N ILE A 55 1.69 -6.02 -3.93
CA ILE A 55 2.94 -5.78 -3.21
C ILE A 55 3.50 -7.12 -2.74
N THR A 56 4.81 -7.32 -2.82
CA THR A 56 5.43 -8.50 -2.20
C THR A 56 5.32 -8.41 -0.69
N GLU A 57 5.25 -9.55 -0.02
CA GLU A 57 5.18 -9.58 1.45
C GLU A 57 6.39 -8.88 2.09
N GLU A 58 7.59 -9.09 1.55
CA GLU A 58 8.80 -8.42 1.99
C GLU A 58 8.71 -6.89 1.95
N ASN A 59 8.14 -6.34 0.86
CA ASN A 59 7.99 -4.88 0.72
C ASN A 59 6.91 -4.33 1.65
N LEU A 60 5.86 -5.10 1.91
CA LEU A 60 4.85 -4.75 2.89
C LEU A 60 5.46 -4.70 4.30
N ASP A 61 6.24 -5.70 4.68
CA ASP A 61 6.88 -5.77 6.00
C ASP A 61 7.89 -4.62 6.21
N LYS A 62 8.65 -4.25 5.17
CA LYS A 62 9.52 -3.07 5.21
C LYS A 62 8.75 -1.78 5.46
N LEU A 63 7.61 -1.58 4.77
CA LEU A 63 6.76 -0.40 4.95
C LEU A 63 6.18 -0.33 6.36
N LEU A 64 5.68 -1.46 6.88
CA LEU A 64 5.13 -1.54 8.25
C LEU A 64 6.20 -1.26 9.31
N SER A 65 7.39 -1.84 9.13
CA SER A 65 8.53 -1.63 10.03
C SER A 65 8.99 -0.17 10.07
N HIS A 66 9.16 0.47 8.91
CA HIS A 66 9.51 1.89 8.84
C HIS A 66 8.42 2.80 9.43
N ALA A 67 7.15 2.41 9.30
CA ALA A 67 6.03 3.16 9.84
C ALA A 67 5.82 2.99 11.35
N LEU A 68 6.61 2.12 12.01
CA LEU A 68 6.45 1.72 13.41
C LEU A 68 5.06 1.12 13.68
N ILE A 69 4.49 0.41 12.70
CA ILE A 69 3.18 -0.23 12.82
C ILE A 69 3.36 -1.60 13.48
N PRO A 70 2.64 -1.89 14.57
CA PRO A 70 2.64 -3.20 15.20
C PRO A 70 2.27 -4.34 14.24
N THR A 71 2.95 -5.48 14.35
CA THR A 71 2.78 -6.62 13.43
C THR A 71 1.41 -7.28 13.51
N ASP A 72 0.73 -7.20 14.66
CA ASP A 72 -0.66 -7.63 14.83
C ASP A 72 -1.62 -6.87 13.90
N LYS A 73 -1.32 -5.59 13.59
CA LYS A 73 -2.10 -4.79 12.66
C LYS A 73 -1.86 -5.14 11.18
N LYS A 74 -0.87 -5.97 10.84
CA LYS A 74 -0.67 -6.50 9.47
C LYS A 74 -1.93 -7.21 8.96
N THR A 75 -2.65 -7.88 9.87
CA THR A 75 -3.90 -8.58 9.58
C THR A 75 -4.98 -7.69 8.98
N ILE A 76 -4.99 -6.39 9.32
CA ILE A 76 -5.94 -5.41 8.76
C ILE A 76 -5.73 -5.26 7.25
N ILE A 77 -4.47 -5.25 6.81
CA ILE A 77 -4.12 -5.12 5.40
C ILE A 77 -4.42 -6.42 4.64
N SER A 78 -4.06 -7.59 5.21
CA SER A 78 -4.34 -8.88 4.57
C SER A 78 -5.84 -9.19 4.48
N ASN A 79 -6.64 -8.76 5.46
CA ASN A 79 -8.08 -8.97 5.46
C ASN A 79 -8.80 -8.29 4.28
N MET A 80 -8.18 -7.28 3.65
CA MET A 80 -8.72 -6.70 2.40
C MET A 80 -8.79 -7.73 1.26
N GLN A 81 -7.98 -8.79 1.28
CA GLN A 81 -8.06 -9.87 0.30
C GLN A 81 -9.42 -10.59 0.36
N HIS A 82 -10.08 -10.64 1.53
CA HIS A 82 -11.44 -11.18 1.66
C HIS A 82 -12.51 -10.31 0.99
N LEU A 83 -12.17 -9.07 0.61
CA LEU A 83 -13.04 -8.17 -0.16
C LEU A 83 -12.76 -8.27 -1.67
N ASN A 84 -12.07 -9.33 -2.12
CA ASN A 84 -11.60 -9.52 -3.49
C ASN A 84 -10.64 -8.42 -3.97
N LEU A 85 -9.91 -7.79 -3.04
CA LEU A 85 -8.85 -6.85 -3.37
C LEU A 85 -7.53 -7.58 -3.52
N GLN A 86 -6.84 -7.34 -4.63
CA GLN A 86 -5.50 -7.87 -4.85
C GLN A 86 -4.51 -7.04 -4.01
N ILE A 87 -3.99 -7.62 -2.93
CA ILE A 87 -3.08 -6.94 -1.99
C ILE A 87 -1.67 -7.50 -2.14
N ILE A 88 -1.49 -8.78 -1.77
CA ILE A 88 -0.21 -9.47 -1.80
C ILE A 88 -0.04 -10.16 -3.15
N GLN A 89 1.12 -9.97 -3.79
CA GLN A 89 1.50 -10.77 -4.95
C GLN A 89 1.96 -12.15 -4.47
N ASP A 90 1.25 -13.19 -4.87
CA ASP A 90 1.72 -14.56 -4.68
C ASP A 90 2.86 -14.81 -5.67
N GLN A 91 4.07 -15.14 -5.19
CA GLN A 91 5.18 -15.53 -6.07
C GLN A 91 5.02 -16.95 -6.64
N SER A 92 3.88 -17.60 -6.41
CA SER A 92 3.61 -18.96 -6.87
C SER A 92 3.13 -19.01 -8.32
N ARG A 93 4.07 -18.90 -9.28
CA ARG A 93 4.26 -19.86 -10.40
C ARG A 93 5.39 -19.46 -11.33
#